data_AF-A0A924WWU3-F1
#
_entry.id   AF-A0A924WWU3-F1
#
_cell.length_a   1.000
_cell.length_b   1.000
_cell.length_c   1.000
_cell.angle_alpha   90.00
_cell.angle_beta   90.00
_cell.angle_gamma   90.00
#
_symmetry.space_group_name_H-M   'P 1'
#
loop_
_entity.id
_entity.type
_entity.pdbx_description
1 polymer ?
#
loop_
_entity_poly.entity_id
_entity_poly.type
_entity_poly.pdbx_seq_one_letter_code
_entity_poly.pdbx_strand_id
1 'polypeptide(L)'
;MNIFLDSSVLLAACGRATGASRAVIDQSATRGWTLLTSSYVIDEVEINLKKLGEAAINEWPLLKVRLHVVPDILSFHWVNVFAPAKDRPILFTAAAFSDVLLTLDRRDFGELFGGAFYGLAILKPGTFLANMQET
;
A
#
# COMPACT_ATOMS: atom_id res chain seq x y z
N MET A 1 9.29 -8.85 -7.02
CA MET A 1 8.03 -8.95 -6.25
C MET A 1 7.32 -7.60 -6.33
N ASN A 2 6.03 -7.62 -6.59
CA ASN A 2 5.19 -6.45 -6.73
C ASN A 2 4.46 -6.18 -5.41
N ILE A 3 4.64 -4.97 -4.87
CA ILE A 3 4.09 -4.56 -3.59
C ILE A 3 3.17 -3.36 -3.81
N PHE A 4 1.88 -3.52 -3.57
CA PHE A 4 0.94 -2.42 -3.62
C PHE A 4 0.92 -1.66 -2.29
N LEU A 5 1.13 -0.34 -2.35
CA LEU A 5 1.15 0.53 -1.18
C LEU A 5 -0.16 1.32 -1.08
N ASP A 6 -0.87 1.14 0.03
CA ASP A 6 -2.05 1.90 0.39
C ASP A 6 -1.71 3.34 0.84
N SER A 7 -2.71 4.23 0.82
CA SER A 7 -2.58 5.64 1.21
C SER A 7 -2.07 5.76 2.64
N SER A 8 -2.55 4.91 3.55
CA SER A 8 -2.11 4.85 4.94
C SER A 8 -0.61 4.57 5.10
N VAL A 9 -0.03 3.74 4.24
CA VAL A 9 1.41 3.40 4.25
C VAL A 9 2.23 4.55 3.70
N LEU A 10 1.80 5.15 2.58
CA LEU A 10 2.49 6.28 1.97
C LEU A 10 2.50 7.50 2.90
N LEU A 11 1.36 7.82 3.53
CA LEU A 11 1.26 8.90 4.53
C LEU A 11 2.19 8.65 5.72
N ALA A 12 2.26 7.41 6.22
CA ALA A 12 3.19 7.05 7.29
C ALA A 12 4.66 7.15 6.87
N ALA A 13 5.00 6.82 5.62
CA ALA A 13 6.36 6.96 5.09
C ALA A 13 6.79 8.43 4.92
N CYS A 14 5.86 9.31 4.51
CA CYS A 14 6.09 10.77 4.50
C CYS A 14 6.25 11.33 5.92
N GLY A 15 5.42 10.86 6.86
CA GLY A 15 5.39 11.39 8.23
C GLY A 15 6.54 10.91 9.13
N ARG A 16 7.17 9.77 8.83
CA ARG A 16 8.22 9.20 9.70
C ARG A 16 9.31 8.47 8.92
N ALA A 17 10.47 9.11 8.79
CA ALA A 17 11.63 8.57 8.08
C ALA A 17 12.23 7.27 8.69
N THR A 18 11.98 7.01 9.98
CA THR A 18 12.48 5.81 10.68
C THR A 18 11.44 4.69 10.77
N GLY A 19 10.26 4.88 10.18
CA GLY A 19 9.15 3.93 10.26
C GLY A 19 9.30 2.74 9.29
N ALA A 20 8.60 1.65 9.58
CA ALA A 20 8.59 0.47 8.71
C ALA A 20 8.08 0.77 7.29
N SER A 21 7.06 1.65 7.14
CA SER A 21 6.59 2.09 5.83
C SER A 21 7.71 2.74 5.00
N ARG A 22 8.51 3.59 5.64
CA ARG A 22 9.66 4.22 4.98
C ARG A 22 10.72 3.19 4.62
N ALA A 23 11.03 2.27 5.54
CA ALA A 23 12.01 1.21 5.32
C ALA A 23 11.65 0.28 4.15
N VAL A 24 10.36 -0.02 3.92
CA VAL A 24 9.92 -0.77 2.73
C VAL A 24 10.28 -0.03 1.46
N ILE A 25 9.98 1.28 1.40
CA ILE A 25 10.28 2.08 0.23
C ILE A 25 11.79 2.14 0.03
N ASP A 26 12.56 2.45 1.07
CA ASP A 26 14.02 2.58 0.99
C ASP A 26 14.75 1.31 0.56
N GLN A 27 14.29 0.13 1.00
CA GLN A 27 14.88 -1.15 0.62
C GLN A 27 14.42 -1.66 -0.75
N SER A 28 13.43 -1.04 -1.39
CA SER A 28 12.80 -1.61 -2.60
C SER A 28 13.79 -1.85 -3.73
N ALA A 29 14.68 -0.89 -3.99
CA ALA A 29 15.65 -0.97 -5.08
C ALA A 29 16.67 -2.09 -4.86
N THR A 30 17.22 -2.20 -3.64
CA THR A 30 18.23 -3.21 -3.32
C THR A 30 17.65 -4.61 -3.23
N ARG A 31 16.35 -4.73 -2.92
CA ARG A 31 15.63 -6.00 -2.83
C ARG A 31 14.92 -6.41 -4.13
N GLY A 32 14.96 -5.58 -5.18
CA GLY A 32 14.24 -5.84 -6.44
C GLY A 32 12.72 -5.85 -6.27
N TRP A 33 12.19 -5.05 -5.34
CA TRP A 33 10.76 -4.87 -5.15
C TRP A 33 10.24 -3.75 -6.04
N THR A 34 9.15 -4.01 -6.75
CA THR A 34 8.43 -3.01 -7.52
C THR A 34 7.32 -2.45 -6.65
N LEU A 35 7.40 -1.16 -6.34
CA LEU A 35 6.38 -0.47 -5.55
C LEU A 35 5.26 0.01 -6.48
N LEU A 36 4.06 -0.52 -6.27
CA LEU A 36 2.87 -0.21 -7.02
C LEU A 36 1.93 0.68 -6.19
N THR A 37 1.19 1.54 -6.86
CA THR A 37 0.06 2.28 -6.29
C THR A 37 -0.93 2.62 -7.41
N SER A 38 -2.05 3.27 -7.09
CA SER A 38 -3.02 3.71 -8.09
C SER A 38 -3.31 5.21 -7.98
N SER A 39 -3.99 5.77 -8.99
CA SER A 39 -4.36 7.19 -8.98
C SER A 39 -5.28 7.51 -7.81
N TYR A 40 -6.21 6.60 -7.49
CA TYR A 40 -7.07 6.72 -6.31
C TYR A 40 -6.27 6.91 -5.01
N VAL A 41 -5.27 6.06 -4.79
CA VAL A 41 -4.41 6.14 -3.60
C VAL A 41 -3.60 7.43 -3.56
N ILE A 42 -3.08 7.87 -4.72
CA ILE A 42 -2.34 9.14 -4.83
C ILE A 42 -3.22 10.32 -4.42
N ASP A 43 -4.45 10.39 -4.91
CA ASP A 43 -5.39 11.46 -4.58
C ASP A 43 -5.69 11.48 -3.07
N GLU A 44 -5.90 10.31 -2.46
CA GLU A 44 -6.08 10.20 -1.01
C GLU A 44 -4.87 10.68 -0.22
N VAL A 45 -3.66 10.34 -0.66
CA VAL A 45 -2.43 10.83 -0.02
C VAL A 45 -2.39 12.35 -0.10
N GLU A 46 -2.58 12.94 -1.27
CA GLU A 46 -2.48 14.38 -1.49
C GLU A 46 -3.53 15.18 -0.69
N ILE A 47 -4.74 14.63 -0.52
CA ILE A 47 -5.78 15.20 0.34
C ILE A 47 -5.35 15.18 1.81
N ASN A 48 -4.81 14.06 2.29
CA ASN A 48 -4.50 13.85 3.70
C ASN A 48 -3.12 14.39 4.12
N LEU A 49 -2.21 14.63 3.18
CA LEU A 49 -0.84 15.04 3.44
C LEU A 49 -0.75 16.35 4.24
N LYS A 50 -1.70 17.26 4.00
CA LYS A 50 -1.81 18.56 4.69
C LYS A 50 -1.93 18.42 6.22
N LYS A 51 -2.43 17.27 6.70
CA LYS A 51 -2.59 16.98 8.13
C LYS A 51 -1.27 16.60 8.82
N LEU A 52 -0.22 16.27 8.06
CA LEU A 52 1.06 15.80 8.57
C LEU A 52 2.14 16.90 8.68
N GLY A 53 1.85 18.11 8.15
CA GLY A 53 2.76 19.26 8.18
C GLY A 53 3.73 19.34 7.00
N GLU A 54 4.47 20.45 6.93
CA GLU A 54 5.30 20.82 5.76
C GLU A 54 6.39 19.81 5.44
N ALA A 55 7.01 19.19 6.45
CA ALA A 55 8.04 18.18 6.23
C ALA A 55 7.53 16.98 5.42
N ALA A 56 6.33 16.48 5.74
CA ALA A 56 5.70 15.39 5.00
C ALA A 56 5.28 15.83 3.59
N ILE A 57 4.84 17.08 3.42
CA ILE A 57 4.52 17.67 2.12
C ILE A 57 5.74 17.70 1.21
N ASN A 58 6.88 18.14 1.73
CA ASN A 58 8.14 18.22 0.99
C ASN A 58 8.73 16.84 0.67
N GLU A 59 8.43 15.83 1.49
CA GLU A 59 8.89 14.46 1.29
C GLU A 59 8.11 13.73 0.17
N TRP A 60 6.81 14.02 0.02
CA TRP A 60 5.94 13.27 -0.89
C TRP A 60 6.44 13.20 -2.34
N PRO A 61 6.87 14.30 -3.00
CA PRO A 61 7.40 14.23 -4.36
C PRO A 61 8.59 13.27 -4.51
N LEU A 62 9.44 13.17 -3.49
CA LEU A 62 10.62 12.28 -3.48
C LEU A 62 10.22 10.81 -3.37
N LEU A 63 9.16 10.51 -2.62
CA LEU A 63 8.62 9.14 -2.54
C LEU A 63 7.81 8.78 -3.78
N LYS A 64 6.99 9.72 -4.30
CA LYS A 64 6.09 9.50 -5.44
C LYS A 64 6.83 9.05 -6.70
N VAL A 65 8.02 9.62 -6.98
CA VAL A 65 8.84 9.21 -8.15
C VAL A 65 9.36 7.77 -8.08
N ARG A 66 9.28 7.11 -6.92
CA ARG A 66 9.69 5.71 -6.72
C ARG A 66 8.54 4.72 -6.94
N LEU A 67 7.33 5.21 -7.18
CA LEU A 67 6.11 4.41 -7.31
C LEU A 67 5.77 4.20 -8.79
N HIS A 68 5.30 3.00 -9.12
CA HIS A 68 4.69 2.71 -10.41
C HIS A 68 3.18 2.79 -10.25
N VAL A 69 2.56 3.72 -10.97
CA VAL A 69 1.11 3.88 -10.96
C VAL A 69 0.48 2.87 -11.91
N VAL A 70 -0.36 2.00 -11.38
CA VAL A 70 -1.15 1.05 -12.16
C VAL A 70 -2.57 1.57 -12.37
N PRO A 71 -3.28 1.15 -13.44
CA PRO A 71 -4.67 1.53 -13.66
C PRO A 71 -5.57 1.09 -12.50
N ASP A 72 -6.50 1.95 -12.08
CA ASP A 72 -7.51 1.58 -11.08
C ASP A 72 -8.46 0.51 -11.64
N ILE A 73 -8.62 -0.59 -10.91
CA ILE A 73 -9.58 -1.65 -11.25
C ILE A 73 -10.84 -1.47 -10.41
N LEU A 74 -11.90 -1.01 -11.07
CA LEU A 74 -13.19 -0.73 -10.43
C LEU A 74 -14.14 -1.95 -10.40
N SER A 75 -13.87 -2.99 -11.19
CA SER A 75 -14.71 -4.20 -11.23
C SER A 75 -13.96 -5.43 -11.74
N PHE A 76 -14.28 -6.60 -11.18
CA PHE A 76 -13.89 -7.94 -11.66
C PHE A 76 -15.16 -8.79 -11.85
N HIS A 77 -15.14 -9.75 -12.79
CA HIS A 77 -16.27 -10.66 -13.07
C HIS A 77 -16.44 -11.81 -12.05
N TRP A 78 -15.80 -11.75 -10.88
CA TRP A 78 -15.90 -12.79 -9.84
C TRP A 78 -16.98 -12.46 -8.80
N VAL A 79 -17.71 -13.49 -8.36
CA VAL A 79 -18.76 -13.39 -7.34
C VAL A 79 -18.13 -12.94 -6.01
N ASN A 80 -18.52 -11.76 -5.52
CA ASN A 80 -18.05 -11.26 -4.23
C ASN A 80 -18.82 -11.93 -3.08
N VAL A 81 -18.14 -12.73 -2.27
CA VAL A 81 -18.69 -13.39 -1.06
C VAL A 81 -18.51 -12.54 0.21
N PHE A 82 -17.97 -11.32 0.11
CA PHE A 82 -17.67 -10.46 1.26
C PHE A 82 -18.47 -9.15 1.25
N ALA A 83 -18.84 -8.70 2.46
CA ALA A 83 -19.66 -7.51 2.70
C ALA A 83 -19.00 -6.22 2.16
N PRO A 84 -19.77 -5.16 1.87
CA PRO A 84 -19.26 -3.94 1.24
C PRO A 84 -18.37 -3.14 2.22
N ALA A 85 -17.06 -3.36 2.19
CA ALA A 85 -16.10 -2.39 2.74
C ALA A 85 -15.86 -1.26 1.71
N LYS A 86 -15.61 -0.05 2.20
CA LYS A 86 -15.47 1.17 1.38
C LYS A 86 -14.30 1.12 0.38
N ASP A 87 -13.28 0.29 0.61
CA ASP A 87 -12.01 0.31 -0.15
C ASP A 87 -11.89 -0.78 -1.22
N ARG A 88 -13.02 -1.20 -1.81
CA ARG A 88 -13.08 -2.16 -2.93
C ARG A 88 -12.08 -1.88 -4.07
N PRO A 89 -11.93 -0.63 -4.57
CA PRO A 89 -11.01 -0.36 -5.68
C PRO A 89 -9.55 -0.70 -5.36
N ILE A 90 -9.08 -0.41 -4.13
CA ILE A 90 -7.70 -0.68 -3.71
C ILE A 90 -7.46 -2.19 -3.66
N LEU A 91 -8.39 -2.93 -3.04
CA LEU A 91 -8.31 -4.39 -2.91
C LEU A 91 -8.27 -5.09 -4.26
N PHE A 92 -9.13 -4.69 -5.21
CA PHE A 92 -9.15 -5.28 -6.55
C PHE A 92 -7.93 -4.90 -7.37
N THR A 93 -7.50 -3.63 -7.30
CA THR A 93 -6.30 -3.19 -8.02
C THR A 93 -5.06 -3.90 -7.49
N ALA A 94 -4.91 -4.00 -6.16
CA ALA A 94 -3.82 -4.74 -5.56
C ALA A 94 -3.85 -6.23 -5.94
N ALA A 95 -5.02 -6.88 -5.89
CA ALA A 95 -5.14 -8.29 -6.25
C ALA A 95 -4.83 -8.58 -7.72
N ALA A 96 -5.05 -7.59 -8.61
CA ALA A 96 -4.77 -7.73 -10.03
C ALA A 96 -3.29 -7.59 -10.39
N PHE A 97 -2.54 -6.77 -9.64
CA PHE A 97 -1.20 -6.33 -10.06
C PHE A 97 -0.07 -6.68 -9.08
N SER A 98 -0.39 -7.09 -7.85
CA SER A 98 0.61 -7.24 -6.78
C SER A 98 0.53 -8.59 -6.07
N ASP A 99 1.68 -8.98 -5.51
CA ASP A 99 1.81 -10.15 -4.66
C ASP A 99 1.36 -9.82 -3.22
N VAL A 100 1.58 -8.57 -2.79
CA VAL A 100 1.32 -8.10 -1.43
C VAL A 100 0.70 -6.71 -1.45
N LEU A 101 -0.38 -6.52 -0.69
CA LEU A 101 -0.92 -5.22 -0.29
C LEU A 101 -0.39 -4.85 1.10
N LEU A 102 0.26 -3.69 1.19
CA LEU A 102 0.65 -3.11 2.46
C LEU A 102 -0.33 -2.01 2.86
N THR A 103 -0.95 -2.17 4.03
CA THR A 103 -1.86 -1.18 4.63
C THR A 103 -1.67 -1.10 6.15
N LEU A 104 -1.99 0.07 6.72
CA LEU A 104 -2.10 0.29 8.16
C LEU A 104 -3.56 0.42 8.63
N ASP A 105 -4.54 0.47 7.72
CA ASP A 105 -5.94 0.61 8.09
C ASP A 105 -6.54 -0.72 8.56
N ARG A 106 -6.75 -0.84 9.86
CA ARG A 106 -7.34 -2.02 10.49
C ARG A 106 -8.87 -2.03 10.45
N ARG A 107 -9.51 -0.89 10.17
CA ARG A 107 -10.97 -0.78 10.19
C ARG A 107 -11.57 -1.38 8.93
N ASP A 108 -10.95 -1.09 7.80
CA ASP A 108 -11.45 -1.53 6.49
C ASP A 108 -10.87 -2.89 6.05
N PHE A 109 -9.69 -3.27 6.56
CA PHE A 109 -9.00 -4.54 6.22
C PHE A 109 -8.86 -5.51 7.39
N GLY A 110 -9.49 -5.23 8.54
CA GLY A 110 -9.28 -5.94 9.81
C GLY A 110 -9.40 -7.46 9.72
N GLU A 111 -10.44 -7.97 9.05
CA GLU A 111 -10.69 -9.40 8.87
C GLU A 111 -9.77 -10.07 7.82
N LEU A 112 -9.08 -9.27 7.01
CA LEU A 112 -8.24 -9.74 5.91
C LEU A 112 -6.75 -9.79 6.27
N PHE A 113 -6.32 -9.14 7.36
CA PHE A 113 -4.93 -9.18 7.80
C PHE A 113 -4.48 -10.59 8.18
N GLY A 114 -3.34 -11.02 7.64
CA GLY A 114 -2.80 -12.37 7.87
C GLY A 114 -3.49 -13.48 7.07
N GLY A 115 -4.50 -13.14 6.26
CA GLY A 115 -5.10 -14.01 5.26
C GLY A 115 -4.60 -13.71 3.84
N ALA A 116 -5.24 -14.35 2.86
CA ALA A 116 -5.02 -14.09 1.43
C ALA A 116 -6.35 -13.77 0.73
N PHE A 117 -6.38 -12.70 -0.06
CA PHE A 117 -7.52 -12.32 -0.90
C PHE A 117 -7.20 -12.67 -2.35
N TYR A 118 -7.74 -13.78 -2.86
CA TYR A 118 -7.40 -14.30 -4.20
C TYR A 118 -5.88 -14.45 -4.45
N GLY A 119 -5.14 -14.86 -3.41
CA GLY A 119 -3.67 -15.00 -3.48
C GLY A 119 -2.89 -13.73 -3.11
N LEU A 120 -3.56 -12.58 -2.98
CA LEU A 120 -2.96 -11.35 -2.46
C LEU A 120 -2.73 -11.44 -0.96
N ALA A 121 -1.48 -11.33 -0.51
CA ALA A 121 -1.19 -11.20 0.93
C ALA A 121 -1.47 -9.77 1.41
N ILE A 122 -2.12 -9.62 2.56
CA ILE A 122 -2.43 -8.30 3.14
C ILE A 122 -1.71 -8.16 4.48
N LEU A 123 -0.71 -7.27 4.53
CA LEU A 123 0.25 -7.19 5.62
C LEU A 123 0.48 -5.74 6.08
N LYS A 124 0.95 -5.60 7.33
CA LYS A 124 1.55 -4.34 7.78
C LYS A 124 3.00 -4.27 7.29
N PRO A 125 3.55 -3.07 7.00
CA PRO A 125 4.94 -2.92 6.59
C PRO A 125 5.96 -3.60 7.51
N GLY A 126 5.76 -3.51 8.84
CA GLY A 126 6.65 -4.15 9.81
C GLY A 126 6.65 -5.68 9.74
N THR A 127 5.45 -6.28 9.59
CA THR A 127 5.31 -7.73 9.43
C THR A 127 5.91 -8.20 8.11
N PHE A 128 5.64 -7.47 7.03
CA PHE A 128 6.23 -7.76 5.73
C PHE A 128 7.76 -7.77 5.78
N LEU A 129 8.38 -6.74 6.38
CA LEU A 129 9.84 -6.66 6.51
C LEU A 129 10.42 -7.81 7.34
N ALA A 130 9.76 -8.21 8.43
CA ALA A 130 10.20 -9.34 9.24
C ALA A 130 10.21 -10.65 8.41
N ASN A 131 9.14 -10.91 7.66
CA ASN A 131 9.05 -12.09 6.79
C ASN A 131 10.16 -12.12 5.72
N MET A 132 10.56 -10.95 5.20
CA MET A 132 11.63 -10.82 4.20
C MET A 132 13.05 -10.96 4.76
N GLN A 133 13.21 -11.03 6.09
CA GLN A 133 14.51 -11.31 6.74
C GLN A 133 14.70 -12.80 7.02
N GLU A 134 13.63 -13.58 7.07
CA GLU A 134 13.65 -15.03 7.33
C GLU A 134 13.81 -15.87 6.05
N THR A 135 13.79 -15.23 4.88
CA THR A 135 13.94 -15.85 3.55
C THR A 135 15.27 -15.46 2.92
#